data_AF-K1T780-F1
#
_entry.id   AF-K1T780-F1
#
_cell.length_a   1.000
_cell.length_b   1.000
_cell.length_c   1.000
_cell.angle_alpha   90.00
_cell.angle_beta   90.00
_cell.angle_gamma   90.00
#
_symmetry.space_group_name_H-M   'P 1'
#
loop_
_entity.id
_entity.type
_entity.pdbx_description
1 polymer ?
#
loop_
_entity_poly.entity_id
_entity_poly.type
_entity_poly.pdbx_seq_one_letter_code
_entity_poly.pdbx_strand_id
1 'polypeptide(L)'
;MHGDIKPRNVFVGGGNFNEQVTYKLGDFGMAQFSAVDNTNDFMAPEVLCGAEVSPESDLYSVGMVLYWALNERRIPFVPLPPTAVEASDLAIAREQRLRGDPLPEPLHGSQALKNVVMRACADDPAQRYASVEEFRAAL
;
A
#
# COMPACT_ATOMS: atom_id res chain seq x y z
N MET A 1 -1.82 -16.53 0.31
CA MET A 1 -0.73 -15.75 -0.28
C MET A 1 -1.11 -15.42 -1.71
N HIS A 2 -1.05 -14.15 -2.11
CA HIS A 2 -1.46 -13.67 -3.43
C HIS A 2 -0.26 -13.29 -4.30
N GLY A 3 0.75 -12.60 -3.73
CA GLY A 3 2.01 -12.29 -4.43
C GLY A 3 1.92 -11.30 -5.60
N ASP A 4 0.78 -10.64 -5.78
CA ASP A 4 0.58 -9.62 -6.82
C ASP A 4 -0.50 -8.60 -6.41
N ILE A 5 -0.42 -8.11 -5.17
CA ILE A 5 -1.34 -7.09 -4.65
C ILE A 5 -0.85 -5.71 -5.09
N LYS A 6 -1.63 -5.08 -5.96
CA LYS A 6 -1.42 -3.73 -6.49
C LYS A 6 -2.76 -3.11 -6.87
N PRO A 7 -2.87 -1.78 -7.01
CA PRO A 7 -4.15 -1.13 -7.29
C PRO A 7 -4.88 -1.70 -8.52
N ARG A 8 -4.15 -2.11 -9.55
CA ARG A 8 -4.69 -2.72 -10.79
C ARG A 8 -5.33 -4.11 -10.58
N ASN A 9 -4.96 -4.84 -9.53
CA ASN A 9 -5.42 -6.21 -9.27
C ASN A 9 -6.47 -6.30 -8.14
N VAL A 10 -6.93 -5.15 -7.65
CA VAL A 10 -8.07 -5.08 -6.73
C VAL A 10 -9.36 -5.16 -7.56
N PHE A 11 -9.99 -6.33 -7.62
CA PHE A 11 -11.25 -6.53 -8.35
C PHE A 11 -12.47 -6.17 -7.49
N VAL A 12 -13.40 -5.39 -8.06
CA VAL A 12 -14.68 -5.02 -7.43
C VAL A 12 -15.76 -6.05 -7.79
N GLY A 13 -16.35 -6.70 -6.78
CA GLY A 13 -17.58 -7.48 -6.93
C GLY A 13 -18.81 -6.60 -6.72
N GLY A 14 -19.70 -6.52 -7.72
CA GLY A 14 -20.84 -5.59 -7.74
C GLY A 14 -21.89 -5.80 -6.65
N GLY A 15 -22.58 -4.71 -6.30
CA GLY A 15 -23.77 -4.69 -5.44
C GLY A 15 -24.43 -3.30 -5.45
N ASN A 16 -25.73 -3.25 -5.68
CA ASN A 16 -26.53 -2.04 -5.86
C ASN A 16 -26.51 -1.09 -4.64
N PHE A 17 -26.62 0.20 -4.93
CA PHE A 17 -26.45 1.40 -4.10
C PHE A 17 -27.29 1.56 -2.80
N ASN A 18 -28.03 0.55 -2.31
CA ASN A 18 -29.06 0.77 -1.27
C ASN A 18 -29.05 -0.16 -0.04
N GLU A 19 -27.99 -0.94 0.20
CA GLU A 19 -27.86 -1.73 1.44
C GLU A 19 -26.58 -1.36 2.19
N GLN A 20 -26.63 -1.44 3.52
CA GLN A 20 -25.57 -1.05 4.47
C GLN A 20 -24.17 -1.27 3.90
N VAL A 21 -23.45 -0.17 3.69
CA VAL A 21 -22.11 -0.15 3.10
C VAL A 21 -21.11 -0.82 4.04
N THR A 22 -20.95 -2.13 3.89
CA THR A 22 -19.74 -2.80 4.34
C THR A 22 -18.60 -2.37 3.41
N TYR A 23 -17.71 -1.51 3.89
CA TYR A 23 -16.48 -1.14 3.18
C TYR A 23 -15.57 -2.37 3.01
N LYS A 24 -15.78 -3.14 1.95
CA LYS A 24 -14.84 -4.14 1.47
C LYS A 24 -14.08 -3.50 0.32
N LEU A 25 -12.95 -2.85 0.61
CA LEU A 25 -11.92 -2.41 -0.35
C LEU A 25 -12.50 -2.07 -1.74
N GLY A 26 -13.44 -1.11 -1.78
CA GLY A 26 -14.44 -1.01 -2.85
C GLY A 26 -14.78 0.41 -3.31
N ASP A 27 -14.12 1.46 -2.80
CA ASP A 27 -14.37 2.85 -3.21
C ASP A 27 -13.14 3.51 -3.84
N PHE A 28 -12.44 2.81 -4.74
CA PHE A 28 -11.47 3.43 -5.64
C PHE A 28 -12.18 3.86 -6.93
N GLY A 29 -13.07 4.84 -6.80
CA GLY A 29 -13.77 5.45 -7.93
C GLY A 29 -12.77 5.90 -9.00
N MET A 30 -12.88 5.29 -10.19
CA MET A 30 -12.25 5.72 -11.45
C MET A 30 -10.77 6.15 -11.33
N ALA A 31 -9.91 5.32 -10.74
CA ALA A 31 -8.47 5.56 -10.76
C ALA A 31 -7.94 5.42 -12.19
N GLN A 32 -7.64 6.54 -12.85
CA GLN A 32 -6.97 6.57 -14.14
C GLN A 32 -5.51 6.14 -13.92
N PHE A 33 -5.23 4.82 -13.98
CA PHE A 33 -3.91 4.23 -13.75
C PHE A 33 -2.84 4.89 -14.63
N SER A 34 -1.84 5.52 -14.01
CA SER A 34 -0.69 6.10 -14.73
C SER A 34 0.35 5.01 -14.97
N ALA A 35 1.22 5.19 -15.97
CA ALA A 35 2.33 4.28 -16.32
C ALA A 35 3.41 4.07 -15.21
N VAL A 36 3.10 4.50 -13.99
CA VAL A 36 3.94 4.60 -12.79
C VAL A 36 3.71 3.39 -11.84
N ASP A 37 2.72 2.54 -12.13
CA ASP A 37 2.33 1.42 -11.26
C ASP A 37 3.12 0.13 -11.58
N ASN A 38 4.44 0.15 -11.41
CA ASN A 38 5.22 -1.10 -11.51
C ASN A 38 4.94 -1.97 -10.27
N THR A 39 4.75 -3.28 -10.46
CA THR A 39 4.46 -4.22 -9.34
C THR A 39 5.49 -4.10 -8.20
N ASN A 40 6.77 -3.85 -8.54
CA ASN A 40 7.87 -3.72 -7.58
C ASN A 40 7.71 -2.55 -6.59
N ASP A 41 6.89 -1.55 -6.91
CA ASP A 41 6.71 -0.37 -6.06
C ASP A 41 5.81 -0.64 -4.86
N PHE A 42 5.03 -1.72 -4.90
CA PHE A 42 4.17 -2.18 -3.81
C PHE A 42 4.72 -3.41 -3.08
N MET A 43 5.73 -4.08 -3.64
CA MET A 43 6.34 -5.26 -3.03
C MET A 43 7.09 -4.93 -1.73
N ALA A 44 7.05 -5.89 -0.80
CA ALA A 44 7.79 -5.85 0.45
C ALA A 44 9.32 -5.88 0.21
N PRO A 45 10.13 -5.19 1.04
CA PRO A 45 11.59 -5.13 0.88
C PRO A 45 12.24 -6.52 0.82
N GLU A 46 11.80 -7.45 1.65
CA GLU A 46 12.34 -8.81 1.68
C GLU A 46 12.06 -9.59 0.38
N VAL A 47 10.89 -9.39 -0.23
CA VAL A 47 10.53 -10.02 -1.52
C VAL A 47 11.35 -9.42 -2.66
N LEU A 48 11.59 -8.10 -2.64
CA LEU A 48 12.48 -7.44 -3.59
C LEU A 48 13.93 -7.94 -3.48
N CYS A 49 14.34 -8.36 -2.27
CA CYS A 49 15.63 -8.99 -2.00
C CYS A 49 15.67 -10.50 -2.32
N GLY A 50 14.60 -11.08 -2.86
CA GLY A 50 14.54 -12.47 -3.29
C GLY A 50 14.02 -13.46 -2.26
N ALA A 51 13.46 -13.00 -1.13
CA ALA A 51 12.71 -13.87 -0.23
C ALA A 51 11.43 -14.39 -0.90
N GLU A 52 10.95 -15.55 -0.44
CA GLU A 52 9.65 -16.05 -0.88
C GLU A 52 8.52 -15.14 -0.40
N VAL A 53 7.46 -15.04 -1.20
CA VAL A 53 6.24 -14.33 -0.83
C VAL A 53 5.63 -15.03 0.39
N SER A 54 5.33 -14.24 1.42
CA SER A 54 4.67 -14.67 2.65
C SER A 54 3.37 -13.90 2.91
N PRO A 55 2.51 -14.33 3.86
CA PRO A 55 1.34 -13.55 4.27
C PRO A 55 1.69 -12.13 4.75
N GLU A 56 2.82 -11.96 5.44
CA GLU A 56 3.32 -10.67 5.94
C GLU A 56 3.75 -9.76 4.78
N SER A 57 4.28 -10.33 3.70
CA SER A 57 4.63 -9.59 2.49
C SER A 57 3.40 -9.13 1.68
N ASP A 58 2.32 -9.93 1.69
CA ASP A 58 1.02 -9.52 1.14
C ASP A 58 0.42 -8.36 1.94
N LEU A 59 0.49 -8.44 3.28
CA LEU A 59 0.02 -7.37 4.17
C LEU A 59 0.76 -6.06 3.96
N TYR A 60 2.08 -6.12 3.74
CA TYR A 60 2.86 -4.95 3.34
C TYR A 60 2.33 -4.35 2.03
N SER A 61 2.08 -5.19 1.03
CA SER A 61 1.58 -4.75 -0.27
C SER A 61 0.20 -4.09 -0.16
N VAL A 62 -0.69 -4.62 0.69
CA VAL A 62 -1.98 -3.98 1.01
C VAL A 62 -1.76 -2.64 1.72
N GLY A 63 -0.85 -2.58 2.70
CA GLY A 63 -0.47 -1.34 3.38
C GLY A 63 0.01 -0.27 2.40
N MET A 64 0.86 -0.64 1.43
CA MET A 64 1.36 0.27 0.40
C MET A 64 0.26 0.78 -0.53
N VAL A 65 -0.74 -0.04 -0.85
CA VAL A 65 -1.93 0.40 -1.60
C VAL A 65 -2.75 1.42 -0.83
N LEU A 66 -2.95 1.20 0.48
CA LEU A 66 -3.64 2.16 1.33
C LEU A 66 -2.82 3.44 1.49
N TYR A 67 -1.51 3.34 1.71
CA TYR A 67 -0.60 4.49 1.75
C TYR A 67 -0.73 5.32 0.48
N TRP A 68 -0.64 4.67 -0.67
CA TRP A 68 -0.78 5.30 -1.98
C TRP A 68 -2.12 6.03 -2.12
N ALA A 69 -3.22 5.42 -1.67
CA ALA A 69 -4.53 6.05 -1.69
C ALA A 69 -4.63 7.28 -0.77
N LEU A 70 -4.02 7.21 0.41
CA LEU A 70 -4.00 8.31 1.39
C LEU A 70 -3.06 9.46 0.99
N ASN A 71 -2.18 9.24 0.02
CA ASN A 71 -1.16 10.20 -0.41
C ASN A 71 -1.39 10.67 -1.87
N GLU A 72 -2.64 10.80 -2.29
CA GLU A 72 -2.98 11.28 -3.63
C GLU A 72 -2.25 10.51 -4.75
N ARG A 73 -2.21 9.18 -4.61
CA ARG A 73 -1.57 8.27 -5.55
C ARG A 73 -0.04 8.42 -5.57
N ARG A 74 0.56 8.53 -4.39
CA ARG A 74 2.02 8.53 -4.17
C ARG A 74 2.40 7.52 -3.10
N ILE A 75 3.37 6.67 -3.43
CA ILE A 75 4.00 5.77 -2.45
C ILE A 75 4.95 6.58 -1.53
N PRO A 76 5.42 6.03 -0.40
CA PRO A 76 6.39 6.70 0.47
C PRO A 76 7.59 7.23 -0.30
N PHE A 77 8.13 8.37 0.16
CA PHE A 77 9.31 9.06 -0.40
C PHE A 77 9.18 9.66 -1.80
N VAL A 78 8.05 9.47 -2.49
CA VAL A 78 7.79 10.13 -3.77
C VAL A 78 7.19 11.52 -3.54
N PRO A 79 7.60 12.57 -4.29
CA PRO A 79 7.03 13.91 -4.16
C PRO A 79 5.50 13.93 -4.29
N LEU A 80 4.85 14.63 -3.37
CA LEU A 80 3.40 14.87 -3.39
C LEU A 80 3.03 15.89 -4.48
N PRO A 81 1.80 15.83 -5.03
CA PRO A 81 1.28 16.87 -5.91
C PRO A 81 1.38 18.28 -5.29
N PRO A 82 1.54 19.34 -6.11
CA PRO A 82 1.55 19.35 -7.57
C PRO A 82 2.90 18.99 -8.20
N THR A 83 3.89 18.57 -7.41
CA THR A 83 5.23 18.22 -7.91
C THR A 83 5.16 17.05 -8.87
N ALA A 84 5.78 17.21 -10.05
CA ALA A 84 5.91 16.14 -11.02
C ALA A 84 6.81 15.03 -10.47
N VAL A 85 6.50 13.78 -10.83
CA VAL A 85 7.29 12.61 -10.44
C VAL A 85 8.17 12.22 -11.61
N GLU A 86 9.47 12.16 -11.35
CA GLU A 86 10.46 11.69 -12.31
C GLU A 86 10.73 10.19 -12.10
N ALA A 87 11.24 9.52 -13.14
CA ALA A 87 11.57 8.10 -13.04
C ALA A 87 12.61 7.79 -11.94
N SER A 88 13.52 8.75 -11.68
CA SER A 88 14.50 8.65 -10.60
C SER A 88 13.87 8.65 -9.22
N ASP A 89 12.75 9.35 -9.02
CA ASP A 89 12.10 9.44 -7.71
C ASP A 89 11.58 8.08 -7.25
N LEU A 90 11.06 7.27 -8.17
CA LEU A 90 10.61 5.90 -7.87
C LEU A 90 11.78 4.98 -7.51
N ALA A 91 12.90 5.10 -8.23
CA ALA A 91 14.10 4.31 -7.94
C ALA A 91 14.67 4.68 -6.56
N ILE A 92 14.77 5.99 -6.27
CA ILE A 92 15.23 6.51 -4.98
C ILE A 92 14.28 6.08 -3.86
N ALA A 93 12.95 6.20 -4.04
CA ALA A 93 11.97 5.77 -3.06
C ALA A 93 12.06 4.26 -2.77
N ARG A 94 12.32 3.44 -3.78
CA ARG A 94 12.55 2.00 -3.60
C ARG A 94 13.83 1.73 -2.82
N GLU A 95 14.92 2.42 -3.13
CA GLU A 95 16.19 2.29 -2.41
C GLU A 95 16.05 2.68 -0.93
N GLN A 96 15.34 3.77 -0.62
CA GLN A 96 15.07 4.20 0.75
C GLN A 96 14.29 3.14 1.54
N ARG A 97 13.27 2.53 0.92
CA ARG A 97 12.52 1.41 1.53
C ARG A 97 13.41 0.18 1.75
N LEU A 98 14.28 -0.17 0.80
CA LEU A 98 15.22 -1.28 0.94
C LEU A 98 16.28 -1.04 2.03
N ARG A 99 16.59 0.22 2.33
CA ARG A 99 17.48 0.60 3.43
C ARG A 99 16.81 0.54 4.80
N GLY A 100 15.48 0.38 4.85
CA GLY A 100 14.70 0.44 6.08
C GLY A 100 14.54 1.88 6.62
N ASP A 101 14.57 2.88 5.74
CA ASP A 101 14.33 4.26 6.17
C ASP A 101 12.93 4.40 6.80
N PRO A 102 12.77 5.17 7.90
CA PRO A 102 11.47 5.41 8.50
C PRO A 102 10.50 6.02 7.48
N LEU A 103 9.38 5.35 7.24
CA LEU A 103 8.37 5.86 6.30
C LEU A 103 7.77 7.18 6.85
N PRO A 104 7.55 8.19 6.01
CA PRO A 104 6.77 9.35 6.39
C PRO A 104 5.32 8.93 6.71
N GLU A 105 4.66 9.68 7.60
CA GLU A 105 3.25 9.42 7.88
C GLU A 105 2.37 9.72 6.65
N PRO A 106 1.30 8.96 6.38
CA PRO A 106 0.37 9.27 5.30
C PRO A 106 -0.24 10.66 5.41
N LEU A 107 -0.54 11.30 4.27
CA LEU A 107 -1.03 12.67 4.19
C LEU A 107 -2.44 12.80 4.76
N HIS A 108 -3.34 11.88 4.40
CA HIS A 108 -4.74 11.88 4.82
C HIS A 108 -5.10 10.72 5.75
N GLY A 109 -6.31 10.77 6.31
CA GLY A 109 -6.85 9.75 7.21
C GLY A 109 -6.79 10.12 8.69
N SER A 110 -7.52 9.38 9.51
CA SER A 110 -7.46 9.49 10.97
C SER A 110 -6.11 8.97 11.49
N GLN A 111 -5.69 9.40 12.68
CA GLN A 111 -4.47 8.87 13.30
C GLN A 111 -4.50 7.34 13.44
N ALA A 112 -5.67 6.78 13.75
CA ALA A 112 -5.86 5.33 13.83
C ALA A 112 -5.55 4.65 12.48
N LEU A 113 -6.11 5.15 11.38
CA LEU A 113 -5.87 4.60 10.05
C LEU A 113 -4.40 4.76 9.63
N LYS A 114 -3.78 5.91 9.92
CA LYS A 114 -2.36 6.14 9.66
C LYS A 114 -1.49 5.12 10.40
N ASN A 115 -1.77 4.88 11.68
CA ASN A 115 -1.05 3.88 12.48
C ASN A 115 -1.20 2.47 11.89
N VAL A 116 -2.38 2.12 11.38
CA VAL A 116 -2.64 0.83 10.73
C VAL A 116 -1.81 0.66 9.47
N VAL A 117 -1.81 1.67 8.60
CA VAL A 117 -1.01 1.68 7.37
C VAL A 117 0.47 1.58 7.69
N MET A 118 0.94 2.40 8.63
CA MET A 118 2.34 2.40 9.06
C MET A 118 2.78 1.05 9.62
N ARG A 119 1.93 0.38 10.41
CA ARG A 119 2.24 -0.96 10.93
C ARG A 119 2.26 -2.02 9.83
N ALA A 120 1.33 -1.97 8.87
CA ALA A 120 1.35 -2.90 7.75
C ALA A 120 2.59 -2.72 6.87
N CYS A 121 3.08 -1.49 6.72
CA CYS A 121 4.27 -1.15 5.95
C CYS A 121 5.58 -1.21 6.75
N ALA A 122 5.61 -1.82 7.94
CA ALA A 122 6.85 -1.95 8.71
C ALA A 122 7.91 -2.73 7.91
N ASP A 123 9.17 -2.30 7.99
CA ASP A 123 10.28 -2.93 7.28
C ASP A 123 10.45 -4.40 7.72
N ASP A 124 10.55 -4.62 9.03
CA ASP A 124 10.59 -5.95 9.65
C ASP A 124 9.21 -6.64 9.54
N PRO A 125 9.10 -7.79 8.83
CA PRO A 125 7.85 -8.55 8.72
C PRO A 125 7.23 -8.93 10.07
N ALA A 126 8.04 -9.16 11.11
CA ALA A 126 7.56 -9.54 12.44
C ALA A 126 6.83 -8.39 13.17
N GLN A 127 7.02 -7.13 12.73
CA GLN A 127 6.35 -5.96 13.30
C GLN A 127 5.01 -5.66 12.64
N ARG A 128 4.68 -6.38 11.56
CA ARG A 128 3.42 -6.23 10.83
C ARG A 128 2.27 -6.92 11.58
N TYR A 129 1.13 -7.04 10.91
CA TYR A 129 -0.01 -7.80 11.43
C TYR A 129 0.25 -9.30 11.28
N ALA A 130 -0.13 -10.08 12.29
CA ALA A 130 0.05 -11.53 12.29
C ALA A 130 -0.93 -12.24 11.36
N SER A 131 -2.04 -11.58 11.00
CA SER A 131 -3.01 -12.12 10.04
C SER A 131 -3.83 -11.04 9.35
N VAL A 132 -4.51 -11.44 8.27
CA VAL A 132 -5.46 -10.57 7.54
C VAL A 132 -6.66 -10.20 8.42
N GLU A 133 -7.09 -11.09 9.31
CA GLU A 133 -8.16 -10.84 10.27
C GLU A 133 -7.76 -9.77 11.29
N GLU A 134 -6.54 -9.82 11.82
CA GLU A 134 -6.02 -8.79 12.71
C GLU A 134 -5.94 -7.43 12.00
N PHE A 135 -5.42 -7.44 10.76
CA PHE A 135 -5.36 -6.24 9.93
C PHE A 135 -6.75 -5.65 9.68
N ARG A 136 -7.72 -6.50 9.31
CA ARG A 136 -9.11 -6.08 9.07
C ARG A 136 -9.80 -5.54 10.31
N ALA A 137 -9.53 -6.11 11.48
CA ALA A 137 -10.10 -5.64 12.74
C ALA A 137 -9.56 -4.27 13.17
N ALA A 138 -8.39 -3.87 12.65
CA ALA A 138 -7.76 -2.59 12.95
C ALA A 138 -8.16 -1.46 11.99
N LEU A 139 -8.65 -1.76 10.80
CA LEU A 139 -9.18 -0.81 9.80
C LEU A 139 -10.55 -0.24 10.21
#